data_AF-A0A183EH92-F1
#
_entry.id   AF-A0A183EH92-F1
#
_cell.length_a   1.000
_cell.length_b   1.000
_cell.length_c   1.000
_cell.angle_alpha   90.00
_cell.angle_beta   90.00
_cell.angle_gamma   90.00
#
_symmetry.space_group_name_H-M   'P 1'
#
loop_
_entity.id
_entity.type
_entity.pdbx_description
1 polymer ?
#
loop_
_entity_poly.entity_id
_entity_poly.type
_entity_poly.pdbx_seq_one_letter_code
_entity_poly.pdbx_strand_id
1 'polypeptide(L)'
;LGLIGLGIGRTMPWSLGIPMIDDNVSNKNLPAFFAGINFVRILGPVCGFLIGSFCSSFYYTLKAPPGLTAKDPTWIGAWWMGYLFIGLILIVPSITLYFFPTR
;
A
#
# COMPACT_ATOMS: atom_id res chain seq x y z
N LEU A 1 -9.61 -15.24 -8.34
CA LEU A 1 -10.28 -14.54 -7.22
C LEU A 1 -9.45 -13.37 -6.68
N GLY A 2 -8.21 -13.58 -6.20
CA GLY A 2 -7.39 -12.49 -5.65
C GLY A 2 -7.16 -11.29 -6.58
N LEU A 3 -6.90 -11.52 -7.88
CA LEU A 3 -6.73 -10.44 -8.86
C LEU A 3 -8.01 -9.62 -9.09
N ILE A 4 -9.18 -10.25 -8.98
CA ILE A 4 -10.48 -9.58 -9.13
C ILE A 4 -10.74 -8.67 -7.93
N GLY A 5 -10.52 -9.19 -6.71
CA GLY A 5 -10.63 -8.40 -5.47
C GLY A 5 -9.64 -7.24 -5.46
N LEU A 6 -8.41 -7.45 -5.93
CA LEU A 6 -7.46 -6.37 -6.15
C LEU A 6 -8.02 -5.34 -7.12
N GLY A 7 -8.58 -5.75 -8.26
CA GLY A 7 -9.16 -4.84 -9.26
C GLY A 7 -10.23 -3.92 -8.66
N ILE A 8 -11.19 -4.49 -7.94
CA ILE A 8 -12.24 -3.73 -7.24
C ILE A 8 -11.62 -2.75 -6.24
N GLY A 9 -10.66 -3.22 -5.44
CA GLY A 9 -9.99 -2.40 -4.43
C GLY A 9 -9.22 -1.20 -5.00
N ARG A 10 -8.61 -1.31 -6.18
CA ARG A 10 -7.84 -0.18 -6.77
C ARG A 10 -8.73 0.88 -7.42
N THR A 11 -9.92 0.49 -7.88
CA THR A 11 -10.84 1.43 -8.53
C THR A 11 -11.55 2.31 -7.52
N MET A 12 -11.84 1.80 -6.31
CA MET A 12 -12.60 2.53 -5.28
C MET A 12 -12.04 3.91 -4.91
N PRO A 13 -10.72 4.09 -4.63
CA PRO A 13 -10.16 5.40 -4.31
C PRO A 13 -10.27 6.41 -5.47
N TRP A 14 -10.24 5.94 -6.71
CA TRP A 14 -10.33 6.82 -7.88
C TRP A 14 -11.77 7.23 -8.17
N SER A 15 -12.69 6.26 -8.14
CA SER A 15 -14.10 6.50 -8.44
C SER A 15 -14.83 7.28 -7.34
N LEU A 16 -14.49 7.06 -6.07
CA LEU A 16 -15.16 7.70 -4.93
C LEU A 16 -14.31 8.79 -4.29
N GLY A 17 -12.99 8.62 -4.21
CA GLY A 17 -12.12 9.56 -3.48
C GLY A 17 -11.91 10.89 -4.19
N ILE A 18 -11.79 10.89 -5.53
CA ILE A 18 -11.59 12.13 -6.29
C ILE A 18 -12.82 13.05 -6.18
N PRO A 19 -14.07 12.58 -6.44
CA PRO A 19 -15.26 13.40 -6.24
C PRO A 19 -15.43 13.87 -4.79
N MET A 20 -15.14 13.01 -3.80
CA MET A 20 -15.21 13.42 -2.39
C MET A 20 -14.29 14.60 -2.07
N ILE A 21 -13.09 14.64 -2.65
CA ILE A 21 -12.15 15.76 -2.44
C ILE A 21 -12.63 17.01 -3.17
N ASP A 22 -13.14 16.85 -4.39
CA ASP A 22 -13.70 17.95 -5.21
C ASP A 22 -14.87 18.63 -4.49
N ASP A 23 -15.78 17.85 -3.89
CA ASP A 23 -16.97 18.35 -3.21
C ASP A 23 -16.68 18.97 -1.82
N ASN A 24 -15.64 18.50 -1.12
CA ASN A 24 -15.34 18.93 0.25
C ASN A 24 -14.26 20.03 0.35
N VAL A 25 -13.53 20.32 -0.73
CA VAL A 25 -12.40 21.27 -0.71
C VAL A 25 -12.69 22.48 -1.60
N SER A 26 -12.48 23.69 -1.08
CA SER A 26 -12.62 24.92 -1.87
C SER A 26 -11.69 24.93 -3.09
N ASN A 27 -12.16 25.44 -4.24
CA ASN A 27 -11.42 25.54 -5.51
C ASN A 27 -9.99 26.12 -5.40
N LYS A 28 -9.73 26.98 -4.40
CA LYS A 28 -8.41 27.58 -4.16
C LYS A 28 -7.36 26.57 -3.66
N ASN A 29 -7.77 25.57 -2.87
CA ASN A 29 -6.87 24.58 -2.26
C ASN A 29 -6.83 23.26 -3.04
N LEU A 30 -7.78 23.07 -3.95
CA LEU A 30 -7.95 21.87 -4.76
C LEU A 30 -6.67 21.47 -5.53
N PRO A 31 -5.94 22.38 -6.22
CA PRO A 31 -4.69 22.03 -6.90
C PRO A 31 -3.62 21.46 -5.96
N ALA A 32 -3.54 21.96 -4.73
CA ALA A 32 -2.58 21.49 -3.73
C ALA A 32 -2.91 20.07 -3.24
N PHE A 33 -4.20 19.76 -3.05
CA PHE A 33 -4.63 18.40 -2.70
C PHE A 33 -4.35 17.41 -3.83
N PHE A 34 -4.67 17.75 -5.08
CA PHE A 34 -4.36 16.91 -6.23
C PHE A 34 -2.85 16.69 -6.42
N ALA A 35 -2.03 17.73 -6.17
CA ALA A 35 -0.58 17.59 -6.17
C ALA A 35 -0.11 16.62 -5.08
N GLY A 36 -0.67 16.70 -3.87
CA GLY A 36 -0.40 15.77 -2.77
C GLY A 36 -0.74 14.31 -3.11
N ILE A 37 -1.91 14.06 -3.71
CA ILE A 37 -2.32 12.71 -4.14
C ILE A 37 -1.35 12.15 -5.17
N ASN A 38 -0.96 12.95 -6.17
CA ASN A 38 -0.01 12.53 -7.19
C ASN A 38 1.38 12.27 -6.61
N PHE A 39 1.81 13.07 -5.63
CA PHE A 39 3.07 12.86 -4.94
C PHE A 39 3.10 11.51 -4.20
N VAL A 40 2.06 11.21 -3.42
CA VAL A 40 1.92 9.91 -2.73
C VAL A 40 1.88 8.76 -3.73
N ARG A 41 1.23 8.94 -4.89
CA ARG A 41 1.19 7.94 -5.96
C ARG A 41 2.57 7.60 -6.51
N ILE A 42 3.44 8.60 -6.67
CA ILE A 42 4.82 8.41 -7.16
C ILE A 42 5.71 7.80 -6.07
N LEU A 43 5.49 8.18 -4.80
CA LEU A 43 6.21 7.59 -3.66
C LEU A 43 5.81 6.14 -3.37
N GLY A 44 4.57 5.77 -3.63
CA GLY A 44 4.04 4.42 -3.37
C GLY A 44 4.93 3.29 -3.89
N PRO A 45 5.35 3.30 -5.17
CA PRO A 45 6.30 2.35 -5.73
C PRO A 45 7.64 2.31 -4.99
N VAL A 46 8.22 3.47 -4.66
CA VAL A 46 9.51 3.55 -3.95
C VAL A 46 9.41 2.87 -2.59
N CYS A 47 8.40 3.24 -1.79
CA CYS A 47 8.15 2.61 -0.50
C CYS A 47 7.87 1.10 -0.64
N GLY A 48 7.11 0.70 -1.66
CA GLY A 48 6.80 -0.70 -1.94
C GLY A 48 8.03 -1.53 -2.27
N PHE A 49 8.96 -1.01 -3.08
CA PHE A 49 10.23 -1.68 -3.37
C PHE A 49 11.13 -1.78 -2.15
N LEU A 50 11.19 -0.74 -1.32
CA LEU A 50 11.96 -0.75 -0.08
C LEU A 50 11.43 -1.81 0.91
N ILE A 51 10.12 -1.85 1.13
CA ILE A 51 9.47 -2.86 1.98
C ILE A 51 9.67 -4.25 1.39
N GLY A 52 9.49 -4.41 0.07
CA GLY A 52 9.71 -5.68 -0.62
C GLY A 52 11.14 -6.20 -0.47
N SER A 53 12.13 -5.31 -0.63
CA SER A 53 13.56 -5.62 -0.44
C SER A 53 13.85 -6.04 1.00
N PHE A 54 13.32 -5.31 1.97
CA PHE A 54 13.45 -5.63 3.38
C PHE A 54 12.81 -6.98 3.72
N CYS A 55 11.59 -7.24 3.26
CA CYS A 55 10.91 -8.53 3.45
C CYS A 55 11.66 -9.68 2.76
N SER A 56 12.29 -9.43 1.62
CA SER A 56 13.10 -10.43 0.92
C SER A 56 14.38 -10.77 1.67
N SER A 57 14.88 -9.90 2.55
CA SER A 57 16.09 -10.14 3.34
C SER A 57 15.89 -11.16 4.47
N PHE A 58 14.64 -11.52 4.81
CA PHE A 58 14.32 -12.56 5.77
C PHE A 58 13.90 -13.84 5.06
N TYR A 59 14.29 -14.99 5.58
CA TYR A 59 13.87 -16.28 5.05
C TYR A 59 12.38 -16.53 5.32
N TYR A 60 11.68 -17.22 4.44
CA TYR A 60 10.21 -17.38 4.54
C TYR A 60 9.71 -18.01 5.85
N THR A 61 10.51 -18.85 6.51
CA THR A 61 10.19 -19.45 7.84
C THR A 61 10.73 -18.64 9.03
N LEU A 62 11.34 -17.47 8.79
CA LEU A 62 12.07 -16.64 9.77
C LEU A 62 13.30 -17.33 10.40
N LYS A 63 13.51 -18.63 10.14
CA LYS A 63 14.68 -19.41 10.56
C LYS A 63 15.32 -20.07 9.35
N ALA A 64 16.41 -19.49 8.86
CA ALA A 64 17.16 -20.08 7.76
C ALA A 64 17.82 -21.40 8.19
N PRO A 65 17.84 -22.42 7.32
CA PRO A 65 18.65 -23.62 7.51
C PRO A 65 20.13 -23.25 7.69
N PRO A 66 20.89 -24.02 8.49
CA PRO A 66 22.32 -23.77 8.66
C PRO A 66 23.04 -23.85 7.31
N GLY A 67 23.81 -22.80 6.98
CA GLY A 67 24.56 -22.70 5.72
C GLY A 67 23.84 -22.00 4.57
N LEU A 68 22.54 -21.69 4.69
CA LEU A 68 21.80 -20.94 3.69
C LEU A 68 21.94 -19.43 3.92
N THR A 69 22.40 -18.71 2.90
CA THR A 69 22.59 -17.24 2.95
C THR A 69 21.67 -16.55 1.94
N ALA A 70 21.31 -15.28 2.18
CA ALA A 70 20.50 -14.47 1.25
C ALA A 70 21.09 -14.25 -0.15
N LYS A 71 22.30 -14.76 -0.40
CA LYS A 71 22.98 -14.73 -1.70
C LYS A 71 22.75 -16.01 -2.51
N ASP A 72 22.22 -17.06 -1.89
CA ASP A 72 21.99 -18.32 -2.56
C ASP A 72 20.77 -18.24 -3.48
N PRO A 73 20.81 -18.84 -4.68
CA PRO A 73 19.68 -18.82 -5.63
C PRO A 73 18.45 -19.57 -5.10
N THR A 74 18.61 -20.39 -4.06
CA THR A 74 17.52 -21.09 -3.36
C THR A 74 16.90 -20.26 -2.24
N TRP A 75 17.35 -19.02 -2.03
CA TRP A 75 16.80 -18.12 -1.03
C TRP A 75 15.38 -17.69 -1.41
N ILE A 76 14.42 -18.02 -0.56
CA ILE A 76 13.03 -17.57 -0.68
C ILE A 76 12.78 -16.58 0.45
N GLY A 77 12.64 -15.31 0.06
CA GLY A 77 12.32 -14.22 0.96
C GLY A 77 10.94 -14.33 1.59
N ALA A 78 10.73 -13.70 2.74
CA ALA A 78 9.47 -13.64 3.46
C ALA A 78 8.47 -12.66 2.82
N TRP A 79 8.10 -12.91 1.56
CA TRP A 79 7.19 -12.05 0.78
C TRP A 79 5.84 -11.81 1.45
N TRP A 80 5.35 -12.80 2.21
CA TRP A 80 4.07 -12.74 2.91
C TRP A 80 4.03 -11.63 3.98
N MET A 81 5.18 -11.29 4.58
CA MET A 81 5.29 -10.19 5.53
C MET A 81 4.91 -8.85 4.92
N GLY A 82 5.26 -8.64 3.65
CA GLY A 82 4.94 -7.40 2.93
C GLY A 82 3.43 -7.20 2.80
N TYR A 83 2.70 -8.27 2.48
CA TYR A 83 1.23 -8.22 2.38
C TYR A 83 0.56 -7.92 3.73
N LEU A 84 1.04 -8.52 4.81
CA LEU A 84 0.51 -8.25 6.16
C LEU A 84 0.78 -6.81 6.59
N PHE A 85 1.99 -6.32 6.34
CA PHE A 85 2.38 -4.96 6.71
C PHE A 85 1.59 -3.90 5.93
N ILE A 86 1.49 -4.04 4.61
CA ILE A 86 0.69 -3.15 3.76
C ILE A 86 -0.79 -3.23 4.15
N GLY A 87 -1.32 -4.44 4.41
CA GLY A 87 -2.68 -4.64 4.87
C GLY A 87 -2.97 -3.89 6.18
N LEU A 88 -2.07 -3.98 7.16
CA LEU A 88 -2.21 -3.30 8.45
C LEU A 88 -2.18 -1.77 8.28
N ILE A 89 -1.30 -1.25 7.42
CA ILE A 89 -1.26 0.18 7.09
C ILE A 89 -2.58 0.64 6.46
N LEU A 90 -3.18 -0.18 5.58
CA LEU A 90 -4.43 0.15 4.90
C LEU A 90 -5.65 0.13 5.83
N ILE A 91 -5.61 -0.60 6.94
CA ILE A 91 -6.70 -0.60 7.94
C ILE A 91 -6.90 0.80 8.52
N VAL A 92 -5.82 1.56 8.76
CA VAL A 92 -5.90 2.90 9.36
C VAL A 92 -6.75 3.88 8.53
N PRO A 93 -6.44 4.15 7.24
CA PRO A 93 -7.27 5.03 6.42
C PRO A 93 -8.66 4.42 6.16
N SER A 94 -8.81 3.10 6.09
CA SER A 94 -10.13 2.48 5.98
C SER A 94 -11.03 2.79 7.18
N ILE A 95 -10.49 2.71 8.40
CA ILE A 95 -11.20 3.08 9.62
C ILE A 95 -11.52 4.58 9.62
N THR A 96 -10.56 5.43 9.28
CA THR A 96 -10.78 6.88 9.21
C THR A 96 -11.86 7.26 8.21
N LEU A 97 -11.89 6.62 7.04
CA LEU A 97 -12.94 6.80 6.04
C LEU A 97 -14.29 6.26 6.52
N TYR A 98 -14.31 5.15 7.25
CA TYR A 98 -15.54 4.58 7.80
C TYR A 98 -16.21 5.51 8.83
N PHE A 99 -15.41 6.18 9.66
CA PHE A 99 -15.90 7.17 10.63
C PHE A 99 -16.03 8.59 10.04
N PHE A 100 -15.77 8.77 8.75
CA PHE A 100 -15.89 10.08 8.11
C PHE A 100 -17.36 10.52 8.14
N PRO A 101 -17.67 11.71 8.70
CA PRO A 101 -19.04 12.14 8.88
C PRO A 101 -19.70 12.39 7.52
N THR A 102 -20.74 11.62 7.22
CA THR A 102 -21.66 11.91 6.11
C THR A 102 -22.47 13.14 6.50
N ARG A 103 -22.11 14.31 5.93
CA ARG A 103 -22.96 15.49 5.90
C ARG A 103 -24.09 15.28 4.90
#